data_AF-A0A846PD32-F1
#
_entry.id   AF-A0A846PD32-F1
#
_cell.length_a   1.000
_cell.length_b   1.000
_cell.length_c   1.000
_cell.angle_alpha   90.00
_cell.angle_beta   90.00
_cell.angle_gamma   90.00
#
_symmetry.space_group_name_H-M   'P 1'
#
loop_
_entity.id
_entity.type
_entity.pdbx_description
1 polymer ?
#
loop_
_entity_poly.entity_id
_entity_poly.type
_entity_poly.pdbx_seq_one_letter_code
_entity_poly.pdbx_strand_id
1 'polypeptide(L)'
;MQTRIREMEKGDAEQLLSVYRRFAKEYVGLASRDINAYKRLLRKKENMGWVALDEKGDVIGYVTARFDRKSREARIREIVVDASEDFEKIAKPLVDKAYHTLLEKKPAVISAGSIRNPSFAKIFPELGFLEVESTGVFMYAILEASGFLKEILPVLEKRLKQLESWEGLLQVECEEHSVFIKKQPEKMETFIWTNQRPDLRITLSRESLTKLLFGVEDLVESLKKGRLNVETTLNEGEVSQVLAALFPGHQFLIMDFW
;
A
#
# COMPACT_ATOMS: atom_id res chain seq x y z
N MET A 1 -4.00 -27.06 5.71
CA MET A 1 -4.27 -26.54 4.37
C MET A 1 -3.14 -26.99 3.46
N GLN A 2 -3.44 -27.76 2.42
CA GLN A 2 -2.41 -28.27 1.51
C GLN A 2 -2.29 -27.32 0.32
N THR A 3 -1.29 -26.44 0.34
CA THR A 3 -1.04 -25.50 -0.75
C THR A 3 -0.27 -26.19 -1.88
N ARG A 4 -0.76 -26.09 -3.11
CA ARG A 4 -0.05 -26.60 -4.30
C ARG A 4 0.68 -25.45 -5.00
N ILE A 5 1.94 -25.67 -5.36
CA ILE A 5 2.74 -24.68 -6.10
C ILE A 5 2.96 -25.17 -7.53
N ARG A 6 2.79 -24.27 -8.50
CA ARG A 6 3.16 -24.52 -9.90
C ARG A 6 3.71 -23.26 -10.57
N GLU A 7 4.32 -23.44 -11.73
CA GLU A 7 4.72 -22.31 -12.57
C GLU A 7 3.48 -21.52 -13.02
N MET A 8 3.67 -20.21 -13.17
CA MET A 8 2.68 -19.32 -13.76
C MET A 8 2.42 -19.67 -15.22
N GLU A 9 1.17 -19.62 -15.61
CA GLU A 9 0.71 -19.86 -16.97
C GLU A 9 -0.01 -18.63 -17.53
N LYS A 10 -0.12 -18.55 -18.86
CA LYS A 10 -0.81 -17.44 -19.54
C LYS A 10 -2.27 -17.27 -19.09
N GLY A 11 -2.91 -18.37 -18.69
CA GLY A 11 -4.29 -18.40 -18.20
C GLY A 11 -4.48 -17.73 -16.83
N ASP A 12 -3.40 -17.50 -16.07
CA ASP A 12 -3.51 -17.00 -14.70
C ASP A 12 -3.75 -15.49 -14.60
N ALA A 13 -3.66 -14.75 -15.71
CA ALA A 13 -3.62 -13.29 -15.69
C ALA A 13 -4.79 -12.65 -14.92
N GLU A 14 -5.99 -13.22 -15.01
CA GLU A 14 -7.17 -12.73 -14.28
C GLU A 14 -7.08 -13.00 -12.78
N GLN A 15 -6.65 -14.21 -12.39
CA GLN A 15 -6.51 -14.58 -10.99
C GLN A 15 -5.36 -13.80 -10.32
N LEU A 16 -4.24 -13.60 -11.01
CA LEU A 16 -3.13 -12.76 -10.52
C LEU A 16 -3.59 -11.32 -10.26
N LEU A 17 -4.35 -10.74 -11.19
CA LEU A 17 -4.92 -9.41 -11.01
C LEU A 17 -5.89 -9.37 -9.82
N SER A 18 -6.70 -10.42 -9.66
CA SER A 18 -7.66 -10.56 -8.56
C SER A 18 -6.95 -10.59 -7.20
N VAL A 19 -5.91 -11.43 -7.06
CA VAL A 19 -5.08 -11.53 -5.85
C VAL A 19 -4.36 -10.22 -5.58
N TYR A 20 -3.72 -9.61 -6.58
CA TYR A 20 -3.07 -8.31 -6.44
C TYR A 20 -4.03 -7.23 -5.95
N ARG A 21 -5.26 -7.18 -6.48
CA ARG A 21 -6.26 -6.20 -6.06
C ARG A 21 -6.70 -6.40 -4.62
N ARG A 22 -6.70 -7.64 -4.10
CA ARG A 22 -7.02 -7.91 -2.70
C ARG A 22 -5.85 -7.52 -1.80
N PHE A 23 -4.65 -7.98 -2.13
CA PHE A 23 -3.40 -7.58 -1.47
C PHE A 23 -3.24 -6.06 -1.42
N ALA A 24 -3.49 -5.37 -2.54
CA ALA A 24 -3.27 -3.94 -2.64
C ALA A 24 -4.20 -3.09 -1.78
N LYS A 25 -5.28 -3.65 -1.23
CA LYS A 25 -6.15 -2.94 -0.29
C LYS A 25 -5.51 -2.73 1.07
N GLU A 26 -4.50 -3.52 1.42
CA GLU A 26 -3.80 -3.41 2.72
C GLU A 26 -2.74 -2.30 2.75
N TYR A 27 -2.39 -1.75 1.59
CA TYR A 27 -1.29 -0.82 1.42
C TYR A 27 -1.72 0.47 0.72
N VAL A 28 -0.92 1.52 0.89
CA VAL A 28 -1.04 2.76 0.10
C VAL A 28 0.20 2.89 -0.78
N GLY A 29 0.05 3.37 -2.03
CA GLY A 29 1.17 3.60 -2.95
C GLY A 29 1.31 2.59 -4.08
N LEU A 30 0.59 1.46 -4.02
CA LEU A 30 0.61 0.47 -5.09
C LEU A 30 -0.03 1.00 -6.37
N ALA A 31 0.61 0.74 -7.51
CA ALA A 31 0.09 1.18 -8.79
C ALA A 31 -1.19 0.40 -9.12
N SER A 32 -2.18 1.10 -9.70
CA SER A 32 -3.31 0.42 -10.32
C SER A 32 -2.83 -0.37 -11.53
N ARG A 33 -3.14 -1.66 -11.57
CA ARG A 33 -2.79 -2.56 -12.67
C ARG A 33 -4.04 -3.05 -13.38
N ASP A 34 -3.91 -3.20 -14.69
CA ASP A 34 -4.90 -3.86 -15.53
C ASP A 34 -4.46 -5.29 -15.88
N ILE A 35 -5.33 -6.03 -16.56
CA ILE A 35 -5.00 -7.39 -17.03
C ILE A 35 -3.82 -7.39 -18.00
N ASN A 36 -3.58 -6.30 -18.74
CA ASN A 36 -2.48 -6.22 -19.70
C ASN A 36 -1.12 -6.19 -19.01
N ALA A 37 -1.02 -5.60 -17.82
CA ALA A 37 0.18 -5.67 -16.99
C ALA A 37 0.60 -7.14 -16.76
N TYR A 38 -0.33 -7.99 -16.34
CA TYR A 38 -0.08 -9.43 -16.11
C TYR A 38 0.15 -10.21 -17.41
N LYS A 39 -0.61 -9.93 -18.47
CA LYS A 39 -0.35 -10.51 -19.79
C LYS A 39 1.06 -10.20 -20.29
N ARG A 40 1.57 -8.98 -20.06
CA ARG A 40 2.96 -8.61 -20.40
C ARG A 40 3.97 -9.34 -19.50
N LEU A 41 3.70 -9.43 -18.20
CA LEU A 41 4.53 -10.13 -17.23
C LEU A 41 4.75 -11.60 -17.64
N LEU A 42 3.66 -12.28 -18.02
CA LEU A 42 3.64 -13.70 -18.42
C LEU A 42 4.21 -13.97 -19.82
N ARG A 43 4.47 -12.94 -20.64
CA ARG A 43 5.07 -13.10 -21.98
C ARG A 43 6.60 -13.05 -21.97
N LYS A 44 7.21 -12.42 -20.96
CA LYS A 44 8.66 -12.22 -20.92
C LYS A 44 9.36 -13.52 -20.53
N LYS A 45 10.11 -14.12 -21.45
CA LYS A 45 10.86 -15.37 -21.23
C LYS A 45 11.89 -15.30 -20.09
N GLU A 46 12.34 -14.10 -19.75
CA GLU A 46 13.30 -13.88 -18.64
C GLU A 46 12.63 -13.80 -17.27
N ASN A 47 11.30 -13.66 -17.23
CA ASN A 47 10.54 -13.70 -16.00
C ASN A 47 10.27 -15.16 -15.63
N MET A 48 10.58 -15.49 -14.39
CA MET A 48 10.21 -16.74 -13.75
C MET A 48 9.11 -16.42 -12.75
N GLY A 49 8.10 -17.26 -12.63
CA GLY A 49 7.00 -16.98 -11.73
C GLY A 49 6.26 -18.23 -11.32
N TRP A 50 5.78 -18.22 -10.08
CA TRP A 50 5.04 -19.33 -9.49
C TRP A 50 3.80 -18.82 -8.79
N VAL A 51 2.78 -19.66 -8.77
CA VAL A 51 1.53 -19.44 -8.05
C VAL A 51 1.34 -20.50 -6.99
N ALA A 52 0.74 -20.08 -5.88
CA ALA A 52 0.19 -20.95 -4.85
C ALA A 52 -1.31 -21.09 -5.10
N LEU A 53 -1.79 -22.33 -5.07
CA LEU A 53 -3.19 -22.68 -5.25
C LEU A 53 -3.78 -23.22 -3.95
N ASP A 54 -5.04 -22.88 -3.70
CA ASP A 54 -5.84 -23.51 -2.66
C ASP A 54 -6.36 -24.90 -3.09
N GLU A 55 -7.21 -25.52 -2.25
CA GLU A 55 -7.81 -26.83 -2.51
C GLU A 55 -8.80 -26.83 -3.68
N LYS A 56 -9.33 -25.65 -4.06
CA LYS A 56 -10.24 -25.46 -5.21
C LYS A 56 -9.49 -25.18 -6.50
N GLY A 57 -8.19 -24.92 -6.42
CA GLY A 57 -7.34 -24.55 -7.55
C GLY A 57 -7.33 -23.05 -7.84
N ASP A 58 -7.86 -22.23 -6.92
CA ASP A 58 -7.81 -20.77 -7.01
C ASP A 58 -6.42 -20.26 -6.59
N VAL A 59 -5.88 -19.29 -7.32
CA VAL A 59 -4.61 -18.65 -6.97
C VAL A 59 -4.81 -17.80 -5.71
N ILE A 60 -4.02 -18.11 -4.68
CA ILE A 60 -4.02 -17.43 -3.37
C ILE A 60 -2.71 -16.69 -3.08
N GLY A 61 -1.73 -16.81 -3.96
CA GLY A 61 -0.48 -16.08 -3.85
C GLY A 61 0.41 -16.33 -5.05
N TYR A 62 1.38 -15.45 -5.25
CA TYR A 62 2.34 -15.58 -6.31
C TYR A 62 3.67 -14.91 -6.00
N VAL A 63 4.71 -15.39 -6.67
CA VAL A 63 6.04 -14.77 -6.66
C VAL A 63 6.54 -14.59 -8.09
N THR A 64 7.22 -13.48 -8.35
CA THR A 64 7.92 -13.25 -9.62
C THR A 64 9.40 -13.01 -9.38
N ALA A 65 10.21 -13.51 -10.30
CA ALA A 65 11.64 -13.41 -10.29
C ALA A 65 12.17 -13.15 -11.71
N ARG A 66 13.40 -12.65 -11.80
CA ARG A 66 14.10 -12.45 -13.06
C ARG A 66 15.58 -12.78 -12.90
N PHE A 67 16.18 -13.30 -13.95
CA PHE A 67 17.62 -13.46 -14.07
C PHE A 67 18.13 -12.69 -15.29
N ASP A 68 19.06 -11.75 -15.08
CA ASP A 68 19.78 -11.05 -16.14
C ASP A 68 21.09 -11.79 -16.44
N ARG A 69 21.19 -12.34 -17.65
CA ARG A 69 22.37 -13.09 -18.09
C ARG A 69 23.62 -12.23 -18.25
N LYS A 70 23.47 -10.94 -18.58
CA LYS A 70 24.60 -10.05 -18.87
C LYS A 70 25.30 -9.64 -17.57
N SER A 71 24.53 -9.22 -16.57
CA SER A 71 25.08 -8.87 -15.25
C SER A 71 25.26 -10.08 -14.32
N ARG A 72 24.68 -11.24 -14.69
CA ARG A 72 24.55 -12.43 -13.83
C ARG A 72 23.82 -12.13 -12.52
N GLU A 73 22.92 -11.16 -12.53
CA GLU A 73 22.12 -10.79 -11.37
C GLU A 73 20.76 -11.47 -11.42
N ALA A 74 20.35 -12.02 -10.29
CA ALA A 74 19.01 -12.53 -10.07
C ALA A 74 18.25 -11.63 -9.09
N ARG A 75 16.95 -11.46 -9.33
CA ARG A 75 16.08 -10.68 -8.46
C ARG A 75 14.75 -11.37 -8.24
N ILE A 76 14.36 -11.56 -6.99
CA ILE A 76 12.97 -11.80 -6.58
C ILE A 76 12.30 -10.44 -6.52
N ARG A 77 11.31 -10.23 -7.39
CA ARG A 77 10.76 -8.90 -7.68
C ARG A 77 9.49 -8.60 -6.93
N GLU A 78 8.61 -9.59 -6.82
CA GLU A 78 7.27 -9.39 -6.29
C GLU A 78 6.84 -10.64 -5.54
N ILE A 79 6.32 -10.47 -4.34
CA ILE A 79 5.69 -11.52 -3.55
C ILE A 79 4.33 -10.96 -3.14
N VAL A 80 3.27 -11.64 -3.55
CA VAL A 80 1.89 -11.22 -3.28
C VAL A 80 1.17 -12.43 -2.72
N VAL A 81 0.53 -12.25 -1.57
CA VAL A 81 -0.34 -13.25 -0.97
C VAL A 81 -1.70 -12.60 -0.78
N ASP A 82 -2.76 -13.35 -0.95
CA ASP A 82 -4.11 -12.88 -0.66
C ASP A 82 -4.23 -12.46 0.80
N ALA A 83 -4.89 -11.32 1.05
CA ALA A 83 -5.04 -10.73 2.38
C ALA A 83 -5.82 -11.64 3.36
N SER A 84 -6.61 -12.58 2.84
CA SER A 84 -7.31 -13.57 3.67
C SER A 84 -6.42 -14.72 4.16
N GLU A 85 -5.19 -14.83 3.66
CA GLU A 85 -4.31 -15.96 3.90
C GLU A 85 -3.17 -15.62 4.86
N ASP A 86 -2.58 -16.66 5.45
CA ASP A 86 -1.36 -16.52 6.24
C ASP A 86 -0.17 -16.23 5.31
N PHE A 87 0.28 -14.98 5.31
CA PHE A 87 1.35 -14.50 4.44
C PHE A 87 2.60 -15.39 4.50
N GLU A 88 3.08 -15.74 5.69
CA GLU A 88 4.32 -16.48 5.86
C GLU A 88 4.17 -17.91 5.33
N LYS A 89 3.06 -18.57 5.63
CA LYS A 89 2.79 -19.95 5.16
C LYS A 89 2.71 -20.07 3.65
N ILE A 90 2.19 -19.04 2.96
CA ILE A 90 2.08 -19.07 1.49
C ILE A 90 3.35 -18.55 0.82
N ALA A 91 3.95 -17.48 1.34
CA ALA A 91 5.09 -16.83 0.73
C ALA A 91 6.38 -17.65 0.85
N LYS A 92 6.65 -18.30 1.98
CA LYS A 92 7.88 -19.10 2.18
C LYS A 92 8.05 -20.16 1.07
N PRO A 93 7.09 -21.08 0.84
CA PRO A 93 7.24 -22.08 -0.21
C PRO A 93 7.38 -21.50 -1.63
N LEU A 94 6.72 -20.38 -1.91
CA LEU A 94 6.85 -19.67 -3.19
C LEU A 94 8.26 -19.12 -3.38
N VAL A 95 8.76 -18.40 -2.38
CA VAL A 95 10.10 -17.80 -2.40
C VAL A 95 11.19 -18.87 -2.46
N ASP A 96 11.05 -19.96 -1.70
CA ASP A 96 11.95 -21.11 -1.77
C ASP A 96 12.03 -21.67 -3.18
N LYS A 97 10.88 -21.88 -3.83
CA LYS A 97 10.82 -22.38 -5.20
C LYS A 97 11.53 -21.43 -6.15
N ALA A 98 11.25 -20.13 -6.03
CA ALA A 98 11.87 -19.10 -6.87
C ALA A 98 13.39 -19.04 -6.69
N TYR A 99 13.85 -19.06 -5.45
CA TYR A 99 15.25 -19.03 -5.08
C TYR A 99 16.03 -20.21 -5.66
N HIS A 100 15.54 -21.44 -5.49
CA HIS A 100 16.22 -22.63 -6.01
C HIS A 100 16.30 -22.64 -7.54
N THR A 101 15.24 -22.22 -8.23
CA THR A 101 15.30 -22.11 -9.70
C THR A 101 16.24 -20.98 -10.16
N LEU A 102 16.40 -19.91 -9.38
CA LEU A 102 17.42 -18.89 -9.65
C LEU A 102 18.83 -19.45 -9.45
N LEU A 103 19.08 -20.25 -8.41
CA LEU A 103 20.38 -20.88 -8.16
C LEU A 103 20.84 -21.75 -9.35
N GLU A 104 19.92 -22.47 -10.00
CA GLU A 104 20.22 -23.26 -11.21
C GLU A 104 20.79 -22.41 -12.36
N LYS A 105 20.50 -21.10 -12.38
CA LYS A 105 21.05 -20.16 -13.37
C LYS A 105 22.47 -19.68 -13.02
N LYS A 106 23.02 -20.08 -11.87
CA LYS A 106 24.35 -19.70 -11.36
C LYS A 106 24.58 -18.17 -11.34
N PRO A 107 23.67 -17.39 -10.73
CA PRO A 107 23.86 -15.95 -10.59
C PRO A 107 25.09 -15.63 -9.75
N ALA A 108 25.66 -14.44 -9.96
CA ALA A 108 26.69 -13.89 -9.08
C ALA A 108 26.07 -13.36 -7.77
N VAL A 109 24.84 -12.84 -7.85
CA VAL A 109 24.09 -12.33 -6.70
C VAL A 109 22.60 -12.59 -6.89
N ILE A 110 21.91 -12.92 -5.79
CA ILE A 110 20.45 -12.96 -5.72
C ILE A 110 20.01 -11.86 -4.78
N SER A 111 19.21 -10.94 -5.28
CA SER A 111 18.60 -9.87 -4.50
C SER A 111 17.10 -10.12 -4.34
N ALA A 112 16.53 -9.67 -3.23
CA ALA A 112 15.10 -9.54 -3.08
C ALA A 112 14.80 -8.14 -2.55
N GLY A 113 13.85 -7.46 -3.18
CA GLY A 113 13.34 -6.22 -2.62
C GLY A 113 12.34 -6.57 -1.52
N SER A 114 12.69 -6.31 -0.27
CA SER A 114 11.74 -6.27 0.82
C SER A 114 11.53 -4.82 1.20
N ILE A 115 10.29 -4.35 1.15
CA ILE A 115 9.96 -3.11 1.88
C ILE A 115 10.07 -3.44 3.38
N ARG A 116 10.20 -2.45 4.27
CA ARG A 116 10.27 -2.63 5.73
C ARG A 116 8.96 -3.18 6.34
N ASN A 117 8.34 -4.15 5.68
CA ASN A 117 7.23 -4.95 6.16
C ASN A 117 7.81 -6.11 6.99
N PRO A 118 7.50 -6.20 8.30
CA PRO A 118 8.01 -7.25 9.17
C PRO A 118 7.70 -8.68 8.68
N SER A 119 6.63 -8.87 7.91
CA SER A 119 6.26 -10.18 7.38
C SER A 119 7.24 -10.67 6.30
N PHE A 120 7.76 -9.77 5.47
CA PHE A 120 8.75 -10.11 4.45
C PHE A 120 10.13 -10.42 5.07
N ALA A 121 10.49 -9.71 6.14
CA ALA A 121 11.75 -9.91 6.86
C ALA A 121 11.90 -11.32 7.45
N LYS A 122 10.79 -12.06 7.65
CA LYS A 122 10.79 -13.43 8.17
C LYS A 122 11.11 -14.51 7.12
N ILE A 123 11.03 -14.18 5.83
CA ILE A 123 11.14 -15.19 4.76
C ILE A 123 12.59 -15.43 4.36
N PHE A 124 13.35 -14.36 4.19
CA PHE A 124 14.66 -14.40 3.54
C PHE A 124 15.84 -14.89 4.41
N PRO A 125 15.88 -14.67 5.73
CA PRO A 125 17.03 -15.11 6.55
C PRO A 125 17.30 -16.61 6.51
N GLU A 126 16.25 -17.44 6.46
CA GLU A 126 16.37 -18.91 6.37
C GLU A 126 17.03 -19.36 5.05
N LEU A 127 16.97 -18.53 4.01
CA LEU A 127 17.62 -18.74 2.71
C LEU A 127 19.03 -18.15 2.61
N GLY A 128 19.58 -17.64 3.72
CA GLY A 128 20.92 -17.07 3.80
C GLY A 128 21.05 -15.66 3.22
N PHE A 129 19.93 -14.95 3.02
CA PHE A 129 19.97 -13.54 2.62
C PHE A 129 20.45 -12.68 3.79
N LEU A 130 21.24 -11.66 3.46
CA LEU A 130 21.62 -10.60 4.39
C LEU A 130 20.76 -9.37 4.10
N GLU A 131 20.21 -8.76 5.16
CA GLU A 131 19.50 -7.50 5.03
C GLU A 131 20.50 -6.38 4.71
N VAL A 132 20.20 -5.63 3.66
CA VAL A 132 20.97 -4.44 3.27
C VAL A 132 19.98 -3.30 3.09
N GLU A 133 20.15 -2.25 3.86
CA GLU A 133 19.36 -1.04 3.71
C GLU A 133 19.73 -0.36 2.39
N SER A 134 18.73 -0.22 1.50
CA SER A 134 18.89 0.50 0.24
C SER A 134 18.27 1.88 0.36
N THR A 135 18.98 2.90 -0.14
CA THR A 135 18.56 4.31 -0.12
C THR A 135 17.55 4.66 -1.23
N GLY A 136 16.82 3.67 -1.75
CA GLY A 136 15.80 3.92 -2.77
C GLY A 136 14.72 4.84 -2.21
N VAL A 137 14.65 6.08 -2.72
CA VAL A 137 13.62 7.05 -2.32
C VAL A 137 12.52 7.04 -3.38
N PHE A 138 11.28 6.86 -2.93
CA PHE A 138 10.12 7.19 -3.74
C PHE A 138 9.54 8.52 -3.24
N MET A 139 9.38 9.48 -4.14
CA MET A 139 8.92 10.83 -3.80
C MET A 139 7.58 11.13 -4.47
N TYR A 140 6.63 11.64 -3.69
CA TYR A 140 5.40 12.25 -4.19
C TYR A 140 5.47 13.74 -3.93
N ALA A 141 4.94 14.52 -4.88
CA ALA A 141 4.77 15.96 -4.72
C ALA A 141 3.35 16.34 -5.14
N ILE A 142 2.66 17.08 -4.28
CA ILE A 142 1.40 17.72 -4.63
C ILE A 142 1.74 18.95 -5.48
N LEU A 143 1.41 18.90 -6.76
CA LEU A 143 1.68 20.01 -7.68
C LEU A 143 0.71 21.16 -7.47
N GLU A 144 -0.57 20.85 -7.21
CA GLU A 144 -1.65 21.81 -7.03
C GLU A 144 -2.52 21.37 -5.84
N ALA A 145 -2.47 22.13 -4.73
CA ALA A 145 -3.07 21.73 -3.47
C ALA A 145 -4.61 21.75 -3.50
N SER A 146 -5.23 22.71 -4.20
CA SER A 146 -6.69 22.82 -4.29
C SER A 146 -7.30 21.63 -5.03
N GLY A 147 -6.73 21.30 -6.19
CA GLY A 147 -7.11 20.16 -7.02
C GLY A 147 -6.90 18.85 -6.29
N PHE A 148 -5.74 18.68 -5.64
CA PHE A 148 -5.47 17.47 -4.88
C PHE A 148 -6.44 17.29 -3.70
N LEU A 149 -6.73 18.35 -2.93
CA LEU A 149 -7.72 18.29 -1.85
C LEU A 149 -9.11 17.86 -2.34
N LYS A 150 -9.53 18.35 -3.52
CA LYS A 150 -10.79 17.95 -4.15
C LYS A 150 -10.77 16.48 -4.60
N GLU A 151 -9.64 16.01 -5.14
CA GLU A 151 -9.47 14.62 -5.59
C GLU A 151 -9.51 13.62 -4.42
N ILE A 152 -8.91 13.97 -3.28
CA ILE A 152 -8.91 13.09 -2.10
C ILE A 152 -10.19 13.21 -1.27
N LEU A 153 -11.03 14.22 -1.52
CA LEU A 153 -12.24 14.47 -0.74
C LEU A 153 -13.16 13.24 -0.63
N PRO A 154 -13.44 12.47 -1.71
CA PRO A 154 -14.25 11.25 -1.60
C PRO A 154 -13.59 10.16 -0.74
N VAL A 155 -12.26 10.13 -0.66
CA VAL A 155 -11.52 9.18 0.20
C VAL A 155 -11.70 9.57 1.66
N LEU A 156 -11.55 10.86 1.98
CA LEU A 156 -11.76 11.38 3.34
C LEU A 156 -13.22 11.19 3.79
N GLU A 157 -14.18 11.49 2.91
CA GLU A 157 -15.61 11.28 3.13
C GLU A 157 -15.89 9.81 3.47
N LYS A 158 -15.43 8.88 2.62
CA LYS A 158 -15.62 7.44 2.83
C LYS A 158 -15.05 6.98 4.18
N ARG A 159 -13.88 7.47 4.57
CA ARG A 159 -13.24 7.15 5.85
C ARG A 159 -14.06 7.65 7.03
N LEU A 160 -14.49 8.91 7.01
CA LEU A 160 -15.32 9.48 8.07
C LEU A 160 -16.72 8.84 8.15
N LYS A 161 -17.27 8.38 7.03
CA LYS A 161 -18.55 7.66 7.02
C LYS A 161 -18.51 6.38 7.85
N GLN A 162 -17.34 5.77 8.02
CA GLN A 162 -17.15 4.57 8.85
C GLN A 162 -17.13 4.87 10.35
N LEU A 163 -16.97 6.14 10.75
CA LEU A 163 -17.05 6.54 12.16
C LEU A 163 -18.50 6.78 12.55
N GLU A 164 -19.19 5.76 13.06
CA GLU A 164 -20.59 5.91 13.49
C GLU A 164 -20.78 6.98 14.57
N SER A 165 -19.82 7.10 15.50
CA SER A 165 -19.90 7.93 16.72
C SER A 165 -19.73 9.43 16.51
N TRP A 166 -19.25 9.88 15.35
CA TRP A 166 -18.89 11.30 15.16
C TRP A 166 -19.88 12.04 14.26
N GLU A 167 -20.32 13.22 14.67
CA GLU A 167 -21.08 14.17 13.87
C GLU A 167 -20.45 15.55 14.02
N GLY A 168 -20.48 16.34 12.95
CA GLY A 168 -19.88 17.67 12.97
C GLY A 168 -19.35 18.12 11.62
N LEU A 169 -18.71 19.27 11.65
CA LEU A 169 -18.08 19.92 10.50
C LEU A 169 -16.56 19.86 10.63
N LEU A 170 -15.94 19.08 9.75
CA LEU A 170 -14.50 19.03 9.57
C LEU A 170 -14.07 20.03 8.48
N GLN A 171 -12.99 20.77 8.74
CA GLN A 171 -12.22 21.50 7.74
C GLN A 171 -10.83 20.85 7.61
N VAL A 172 -10.42 20.54 6.39
CA VAL A 172 -9.04 20.16 6.06
C VAL A 172 -8.44 21.26 5.20
N GLU A 173 -7.37 21.87 5.71
CA GLU A 173 -6.67 22.99 5.09
C GLU A 173 -5.24 22.60 4.72
N CYS A 174 -4.86 22.86 3.48
CA CYS A 174 -3.52 22.67 2.95
C CYS A 174 -3.13 23.88 2.10
N GLU A 175 -2.11 24.62 2.55
CA GLU A 175 -1.61 25.84 1.88
C GLU A 175 -2.72 26.81 1.47
N GLU A 176 -3.48 27.31 2.44
CA GLU A 176 -4.59 28.28 2.25
C GLU A 176 -5.81 27.74 1.47
N HIS A 177 -5.74 26.52 0.95
CA HIS A 177 -6.88 25.85 0.33
C HIS A 177 -7.58 24.95 1.35
N SER A 178 -8.91 24.99 1.35
CA SER A 178 -9.73 24.23 2.29
C SER A 178 -10.79 23.41 1.59
N VAL A 179 -11.06 22.24 2.17
CA VAL A 179 -12.25 21.44 1.89
C VAL A 179 -12.98 21.16 3.21
N PHE A 180 -14.29 21.06 3.12
CA PHE A 180 -15.16 20.89 4.28
C PHE A 180 -15.97 19.61 4.13
N ILE A 181 -16.10 18.86 5.22
CA ILE A 181 -16.91 17.65 5.29
C ILE A 181 -17.82 17.76 6.50
N LYS A 182 -19.14 17.77 6.26
CA LYS A 182 -20.16 17.77 7.30
C LYS A 182 -20.76 16.38 7.42
N LYS A 183 -20.64 15.77 8.60
CA LYS A 183 -21.29 14.51 8.95
C LYS A 183 -22.53 14.79 9.80
N GLN A 184 -23.66 14.24 9.37
CA GLN A 184 -24.96 14.22 10.06
C GLN A 184 -25.43 12.76 10.16
N PRO A 185 -26.45 12.44 11.00
CA PRO A 185 -26.84 11.05 11.25
C PRO A 185 -27.12 10.22 9.98
N GLU A 186 -27.75 10.84 8.98
CA GLU A 186 -28.18 10.16 7.75
C GLU A 186 -27.51 10.71 6.48
N LYS A 187 -26.68 11.75 6.62
CA LYS A 187 -26.17 12.51 5.47
C LYS A 187 -24.72 12.90 5.65
N MET A 188 -23.98 12.84 4.55
CA MET A 188 -22.67 13.44 4.43
C MET A 188 -22.71 14.50 3.34
N GLU A 189 -22.16 15.67 3.63
CA GLU A 189 -22.08 16.77 2.68
C GLU A 189 -20.66 17.30 2.61
N THR A 190 -20.22 17.60 1.39
CA THR A 190 -18.88 18.14 1.14
C THR A 190 -18.98 19.50 0.48
N PHE A 191 -18.16 20.45 0.91
CA PHE A 191 -18.16 21.82 0.39
C PHE A 191 -16.74 22.34 0.19
N ILE A 192 -16.58 23.30 -0.72
CA ILE A 192 -15.33 24.05 -0.89
C ILE A 192 -15.31 25.35 -0.07
N TRP A 193 -16.45 25.74 0.50
CA TRP A 193 -16.60 26.93 1.33
C TRP A 193 -17.85 26.83 2.21
N THR A 194 -17.80 27.42 3.41
CA THR A 194 -18.94 27.59 4.32
C THR A 194 -18.67 28.75 5.28
N ASN A 195 -19.73 29.37 5.80
CA ASN A 195 -19.67 30.36 6.88
C ASN A 195 -19.83 29.73 8.27
N GLN A 196 -20.08 28.42 8.35
CA GLN A 196 -20.19 27.69 9.62
C GLN A 196 -18.79 27.49 10.22
N ARG A 197 -18.67 27.70 11.53
CA ARG A 197 -17.43 27.39 12.25
C ARG A 197 -17.23 25.87 12.29
N PRO A 198 -16.05 25.34 11.92
CA PRO A 198 -15.79 23.92 12.01
C PRO A 198 -15.66 23.47 13.47
N ASP A 199 -16.13 22.26 13.77
CA ASP A 199 -15.90 21.59 15.05
C ASP A 199 -14.46 21.08 15.16
N LEU A 200 -13.88 20.74 14.00
CA LEU A 200 -12.49 20.33 13.87
C LEU A 200 -11.89 20.95 12.60
N ARG A 201 -10.80 21.69 12.75
CA ARG A 201 -9.96 22.18 11.66
C ARG A 201 -8.59 21.53 11.76
N ILE A 202 -8.16 20.98 10.63
CA ILE A 202 -6.84 20.39 10.46
C ILE A 202 -6.09 21.23 9.44
N THR A 203 -4.96 21.80 9.84
CA THR A 203 -4.09 22.58 8.95
C THR A 203 -2.75 21.88 8.80
N LEU A 204 -2.30 21.69 7.57
CA LEU A 204 -1.07 20.97 7.28
C LEU A 204 -0.41 21.43 5.97
N SER A 205 0.89 21.14 5.83
CA SER A 205 1.62 21.39 4.58
C SER A 205 1.35 20.31 3.53
N ARG A 206 1.67 20.55 2.26
CA ARG A 206 1.66 19.51 1.21
C ARG A 206 2.51 18.31 1.57
N GLU A 207 3.66 18.54 2.17
CA GLU A 207 4.59 17.49 2.59
C GLU A 207 3.94 16.61 3.67
N SER A 208 3.42 17.23 4.73
CA SER A 208 2.72 16.52 5.81
C SER A 208 1.50 15.76 5.27
N LEU A 209 0.72 16.36 4.37
CA LEU A 209 -0.49 15.75 3.81
C LEU A 209 -0.13 14.48 3.04
N THR A 210 0.90 14.59 2.21
CA THR A 210 1.41 13.46 1.44
C THR A 210 1.86 12.34 2.39
N LYS A 211 2.74 12.64 3.34
CA LYS A 211 3.29 11.61 4.23
C LYS A 211 2.23 10.94 5.11
N LEU A 212 1.26 11.70 5.63
CA LEU A 212 0.15 11.17 6.42
C LEU A 212 -0.79 10.31 5.56
N LEU A 213 -1.12 10.72 4.33
CA LEU A 213 -1.95 9.92 3.42
C LEU A 213 -1.31 8.58 3.05
N PHE A 214 0.02 8.57 2.89
CA PHE A 214 0.78 7.37 2.60
C PHE A 214 1.18 6.56 3.84
N GLY A 215 0.83 7.01 5.06
CA GLY A 215 1.19 6.31 6.29
C GLY A 215 2.70 6.27 6.58
N VAL A 216 3.46 7.21 6.00
CA VAL A 216 4.91 7.34 6.19
C VAL A 216 5.23 8.14 7.45
N GLU A 217 4.36 9.09 7.81
CA GLU A 217 4.50 9.90 9.02
C GLU A 217 3.50 9.47 10.08
N ASP A 218 3.98 9.33 11.32
CA ASP A 218 3.13 9.03 12.46
C ASP A 218 2.28 10.25 12.85
N LEU A 219 0.99 10.01 13.07
CA LEU A 219 0.02 11.06 13.39
C LEU A 219 0.34 11.74 14.72
N VAL A 220 0.67 10.97 15.75
CA VAL A 220 0.94 11.48 17.10
C VAL A 220 2.23 12.30 17.10
N GLU A 221 3.26 11.82 16.39
CA GLU A 221 4.51 12.54 16.21
C GLU A 221 4.33 13.82 15.39
N SER A 222 3.46 13.80 14.37
CA SER A 222 3.12 14.99 13.56
C SER A 222 2.50 16.10 14.40
N LEU A 223 1.54 15.74 15.27
CA LEU A 223 0.92 16.67 16.22
C LEU A 223 1.96 17.25 17.18
N LYS A 224 2.77 16.39 17.81
CA LYS A 224 3.81 16.81 18.77
C LYS A 224 4.84 17.78 18.17
N LYS A 225 5.18 17.59 16.89
CA LYS A 225 6.14 18.43 16.16
C LYS A 225 5.50 19.65 15.50
N GLY A 226 4.19 19.86 15.65
CA GLY A 226 3.48 20.97 15.02
C GLY A 226 3.41 20.89 13.49
N ARG A 227 3.67 19.71 12.90
CA ARG A 227 3.55 19.47 11.45
C ARG A 227 2.10 19.24 11.01
N LEU A 228 1.25 18.91 11.98
CA LEU A 228 -0.19 18.86 11.89
C LEU A 228 -0.75 19.80 12.96
N ASN A 229 -1.43 20.87 12.56
CA ASN A 229 -2.09 21.77 13.49
C ASN A 229 -3.57 21.42 13.57
N VAL A 230 -4.12 21.42 14.78
CA VAL A 230 -5.52 21.05 15.05
C VAL A 230 -6.17 22.11 15.92
N GLU A 231 -7.22 22.74 15.40
CA GLU A 231 -8.10 23.65 16.15
C GLU A 231 -9.46 22.97 16.29
N THR A 232 -10.00 22.87 17.51
CA THR A 232 -11.22 22.08 17.73
C THR A 232 -12.03 22.52 18.94
N THR A 233 -13.33 22.26 18.89
CA THR A 233 -14.27 22.33 20.02
C THR A 233 -14.56 20.96 20.63
N LEU A 234 -14.06 19.89 20.01
CA LEU A 234 -14.25 18.50 20.43
C LEU A 234 -13.33 18.12 21.58
N ASN A 235 -13.63 17.02 22.27
CA ASN A 235 -12.73 16.47 23.28
C ASN A 235 -11.57 15.67 22.62
N GLU A 236 -10.50 15.43 23.38
CA GLU A 236 -9.29 14.75 22.90
C GLU A 236 -9.56 13.35 22.31
N GLY A 237 -10.51 12.61 22.89
CA GLY A 237 -10.90 11.29 22.42
C GLY A 237 -11.56 11.33 21.05
N GLU A 238 -12.49 12.27 20.85
CA GLU A 238 -13.15 12.49 19.57
C GLU A 238 -12.18 12.94 18.48
N VAL A 239 -11.29 13.89 18.81
CA VAL A 239 -10.24 14.36 17.90
C VAL A 239 -9.36 13.18 17.45
N SER A 240 -8.91 12.36 18.40
CA SER A 240 -8.08 11.20 18.11
C SER A 240 -8.78 10.18 17.21
N GLN A 241 -10.08 9.93 17.43
CA GLN A 241 -10.88 9.05 16.59
C GLN A 241 -11.01 9.59 15.15
N VAL A 242 -11.32 10.88 15.00
CA VAL A 242 -11.47 11.51 13.68
C VAL A 242 -10.13 11.49 12.93
N LEU A 243 -9.03 11.85 13.58
CA LEU A 243 -7.71 11.85 12.95
C LEU A 243 -7.27 10.44 12.57
N ALA A 244 -7.50 9.43 13.41
CA ALA A 244 -7.18 8.04 13.10
C ALA A 244 -7.98 7.49 11.91
N ALA A 245 -9.24 7.92 11.75
CA ALA A 245 -10.03 7.57 10.58
C ALA A 245 -9.54 8.26 9.31
N LEU A 246 -9.18 9.55 9.39
CA LEU A 246 -8.68 10.32 8.25
C LEU A 246 -7.32 9.81 7.76
N PHE A 247 -6.41 9.47 8.68
CA PHE A 247 -5.05 9.03 8.40
C PHE A 247 -4.78 7.67 9.04
N PRO A 248 -5.40 6.60 8.53
CA PRO A 248 -5.22 5.27 9.09
C PRO A 248 -3.79 4.80 8.85
N GLY A 249 -3.18 4.16 9.86
CA GLY A 249 -1.81 3.64 9.83
C GLY A 249 -1.62 2.46 8.88
N HIS A 250 -1.83 2.66 7.59
CA HIS A 250 -1.50 1.69 6.55
C HIS A 250 -0.02 1.73 6.25
N GLN A 251 0.55 0.60 5.85
CA GLN A 251 1.92 0.56 5.37
C GLN A 251 2.00 1.12 3.96
N PHE A 252 2.93 2.05 3.73
CA PHE A 252 3.31 2.45 2.38
C PHE A 252 3.98 1.27 1.67
N LEU A 253 3.53 0.95 0.46
CA LEU A 253 4.14 -0.07 -0.39
C LEU A 253 4.15 0.37 -1.84
N ILE A 254 5.31 0.27 -2.48
CA ILE A 254 5.45 0.41 -3.93
C ILE A 254 6.28 -0.72 -4.51
N MET A 255 5.71 -1.44 -5.49
CA MET A 255 6.38 -2.57 -6.15
C MET A 255 6.76 -2.26 -7.61
N ASP A 256 6.23 -1.17 -8.16
CA ASP A 256 6.48 -0.72 -9.53
C ASP A 256 7.57 0.35 -9.53
N PHE A 257 8.75 -0.01 -10.03
CA PHE A 257 9.84 0.91 -10.32
C PHE A 257 9.83 1.22 -11.82
N TRP A 258 9.74 2.49 -12.17
CA TRP A 258 9.77 3.02 -13.53
C TRP A 258 11.20 3.33 -13.96
#